data_AF-A0A963UFP3-F1
#
_entry.id   AF-A0A963UFP3-F1
#
_cell.length_a   1.000
_cell.length_b   1.000
_cell.length_c   1.000
_cell.angle_alpha   90.00
_cell.angle_beta   90.00
_cell.angle_gamma   90.00
#
_symmetry.space_group_name_H-M   'P 1'
#
loop_
_entity.id
_entity.type
_entity.pdbx_description
1 polymer ?
#
loop_
_entity_poly.entity_id
_entity_poly.type
_entity_poly.pdbx_seq_one_letter_code
_entity_poly.pdbx_strand_id
1 'polypeptide(L)'
;NVRLASQLTGLDIDILTEEEESRRRQAEFAERTKLFMDSLDLDEFFAQLLVSEGFTNLEEVAYVDMDELLSIEGVDEATAAELQARARDVIEEQNRKALENARALGVEDSLVDFEGLTPQMIEALAQDGVKTLEDFATCADWELAGGWTTVNGERVKDEGLLEKFDMSLEEAQHLVMTARIQLGWVDPAELAAGDEAEDEEAEA
;
A
#
# COMPACT_ATOMS: atom_id res chain seq x y z
N ASN A 1 -5.24 -27.39 15.65
CA ASN A 1 -5.45 -26.10 16.35
C ASN A 1 -5.23 -24.92 15.41
N VAL A 2 -4.06 -24.73 14.80
CA VAL A 2 -3.80 -23.61 13.86
C VAL A 2 -4.79 -23.56 12.69
N ARG A 3 -4.96 -24.68 11.98
CA ARG A 3 -5.92 -24.78 10.86
C ARG A 3 -7.37 -24.47 11.26
N LEU A 4 -7.78 -24.83 12.48
CA LEU A 4 -9.13 -24.56 12.96
C LEU A 4 -9.27 -23.09 13.39
N ALA A 5 -8.23 -22.51 14.00
CA ALA A 5 -8.19 -21.11 14.35
C ALA A 5 -8.25 -20.22 13.11
N SER A 6 -7.42 -20.47 12.08
CA SER A 6 -7.50 -19.71 10.82
C SER A 6 -8.84 -19.86 10.10
N GLN A 7 -9.50 -21.01 10.21
CA GLN A 7 -10.86 -21.21 9.66
C GLN A 7 -11.93 -20.45 10.44
N LEU A 8 -11.75 -20.26 11.76
CA LEU A 8 -12.69 -19.53 12.60
C LEU A 8 -12.47 -18.02 12.57
N THR A 9 -11.23 -17.56 12.40
CA THR A 9 -10.90 -16.13 12.35
C THR A 9 -10.91 -15.55 10.94
N GLY A 10 -10.84 -16.40 9.91
CA GLY A 10 -10.67 -15.95 8.53
C GLY A 10 -9.27 -15.39 8.24
N LEU A 11 -8.40 -15.30 9.24
CA LEU A 11 -7.03 -14.76 9.15
C LEU A 11 -6.02 -15.89 9.02
N ASP A 12 -4.95 -15.65 8.27
CA ASP A 12 -3.82 -16.56 8.22
C ASP A 12 -3.00 -16.47 9.51
N ILE A 13 -2.64 -17.61 10.09
CA ILE A 13 -1.95 -17.66 11.40
C ILE A 13 -0.63 -18.37 11.22
N ASP A 14 0.42 -17.57 11.08
CA ASP A 14 1.80 -18.04 11.11
C ASP A 14 2.28 -18.25 12.54
N ILE A 15 2.69 -19.49 12.85
CA ILE A 15 3.34 -19.81 14.12
C ILE A 15 4.84 -19.77 13.93
N LEU A 16 5.45 -18.74 14.50
CA LEU A 16 6.89 -18.57 14.57
C LEU A 16 7.41 -19.00 15.94
N THR A 17 8.62 -19.54 15.97
CA THR A 17 9.37 -19.70 17.21
C THR A 17 9.87 -18.34 17.71
N GLU A 18 10.17 -18.24 19.01
CA GLU A 18 10.75 -17.02 19.61
C GLU A 18 12.05 -16.58 18.91
N GLU A 19 12.85 -17.55 18.45
CA GLU A 19 14.09 -17.28 17.72
C GLU A 19 13.84 -16.75 16.30
N GLU A 20 12.82 -17.23 15.60
CA GLU A 20 12.44 -16.74 14.27
C GLU A 20 11.84 -15.35 14.34
N GLU A 21 10.95 -15.12 15.30
CA GLU A 21 10.31 -13.82 15.49
C GLU A 21 11.31 -12.76 15.95
N SER A 22 12.27 -13.12 16.82
CA SER A 22 13.37 -12.23 17.21
C SER A 22 14.27 -11.88 16.02
N ARG A 23 14.61 -12.87 15.16
CA ARG A 23 15.37 -12.63 13.93
C ARG A 23 14.61 -11.73 12.95
N ARG A 24 13.31 -11.95 12.79
CA ARG A 24 12.45 -11.12 11.93
C ARG A 24 12.45 -9.67 12.40
N ARG A 25 12.23 -9.43 13.69
CA ARG A 25 12.28 -8.06 14.27
C ARG A 25 13.63 -7.38 14.08
N GLN A 26 14.74 -8.10 14.27
CA GLN A 26 16.07 -7.54 14.05
C GLN A 26 16.31 -7.18 12.58
N ALA A 27 15.83 -8.01 11.65
CA ALA A 27 15.93 -7.75 10.22
C ALA A 27 15.11 -6.52 9.81
N GLU A 28 13.84 -6.45 10.23
CA GLU A 28 12.95 -5.31 9.99
C GLU A 28 13.54 -4.01 10.57
N PHE A 29 14.08 -4.07 11.79
CA PHE A 29 14.72 -2.91 12.43
C PHE A 29 15.92 -2.41 11.62
N ALA A 30 16.79 -3.32 11.17
CA ALA A 30 17.96 -2.97 10.37
C ALA A 30 17.57 -2.43 8.98
N GLU A 31 16.56 -3.01 8.35
CA GLU A 31 16.03 -2.56 7.06
C GLU A 31 15.46 -1.14 7.14
N ARG A 32 14.60 -0.88 8.13
CA ARG A 32 14.02 0.45 8.35
C ARG A 32 15.07 1.50 8.73
N THR A 33 16.03 1.12 9.56
CA THR A 33 17.16 2.00 9.90
C THR A 33 17.91 2.41 8.64
N LYS A 34 18.21 1.45 7.77
CA LYS A 34 18.88 1.70 6.51
C LYS A 34 18.04 2.57 5.56
N LEU A 35 16.73 2.32 5.47
CA LEU A 35 15.81 3.15 4.69
C LEU A 35 15.93 4.63 5.07
N PHE A 36 15.88 4.95 6.36
CA PHE A 36 15.98 6.33 6.84
C PHE A 36 17.38 6.93 6.63
N MET A 37 18.45 6.15 6.85
CA MET A 37 19.82 6.61 6.56
C MET A 37 19.99 6.98 5.09
N ASP A 38 19.61 6.07 4.18
CA ASP A 38 19.80 6.23 2.74
C ASP A 38 18.90 7.34 2.15
N SER A 39 17.70 7.49 2.69
CA SER A 39 16.69 8.42 2.14
C SER A 39 16.78 9.82 2.72
N LEU A 40 16.99 9.95 4.04
CA LEU A 40 16.93 11.25 4.74
C LEU A 40 18.33 11.83 5.06
N ASP A 41 19.40 11.13 4.67
CA ASP A 41 20.80 11.48 4.96
C ASP A 41 21.02 11.65 6.48
N LEU A 42 20.60 10.63 7.22
CA LEU A 42 20.69 10.57 8.68
C LEU A 42 21.84 9.66 9.10
N ASP A 43 22.42 9.95 10.26
CA ASP A 43 23.34 9.00 10.89
C ASP A 43 22.59 7.79 11.47
N GLU A 44 23.34 6.73 11.77
CA GLU A 44 22.77 5.48 12.27
C GLU A 44 22.03 5.66 13.60
N PHE A 45 22.53 6.53 14.49
CA PHE A 45 21.91 6.74 15.79
C PHE A 45 20.53 7.39 15.66
N PHE A 46 20.44 8.41 14.82
CA PHE A 46 19.20 9.14 14.61
C PHE A 46 18.18 8.32 13.81
N ALA A 47 18.63 7.53 12.83
CA ALA A 47 17.77 6.59 12.13
C ALA A 47 17.21 5.49 13.05
N GLN A 48 18.03 4.94 13.94
CA GLN A 48 17.57 3.96 14.95
C GLN A 48 16.54 4.56 15.92
N LEU A 49 16.67 5.84 16.23
CA LEU A 49 15.74 6.54 17.10
C LEU A 49 14.36 6.66 16.44
N LEU A 50 14.28 7.05 15.16
CA LEU A 50 13.02 7.05 14.40
C LEU A 50 12.36 5.66 14.40
N VAL A 51 13.11 4.60 14.13
CA VAL A 51 12.55 3.24 14.13
C VAL A 51 12.05 2.84 15.53
N SER A 52 12.74 3.28 16.58
CA SER A 52 12.36 2.99 17.98
C SER A 52 11.10 3.73 18.41
N GLU A 53 10.85 4.93 17.88
CA GLU A 53 9.62 5.69 18.08
C GLU A 53 8.44 5.13 17.27
N GLY A 54 8.71 4.20 16.34
CA GLY A 54 7.71 3.44 15.62
C GLY A 54 7.59 3.78 14.14
N PHE A 55 8.38 4.73 13.63
CA PHE A 55 8.36 5.08 12.21
C PHE A 55 8.81 3.90 11.34
N THR A 56 7.99 3.56 10.35
CA THR A 56 8.17 2.40 9.48
C THR A 56 8.53 2.77 8.05
N ASN A 57 8.10 3.95 7.59
CA ASN A 57 8.26 4.41 6.21
C ASN A 57 8.43 5.95 6.14
N LEU A 58 8.73 6.46 4.94
CA LEU A 58 8.97 7.89 4.73
C LEU A 58 7.69 8.74 4.80
N GLU A 59 6.53 8.17 4.48
CA GLU A 59 5.26 8.90 4.49
C GLU A 59 4.85 9.27 5.91
N GLU A 60 5.02 8.35 6.85
CA GLU A 60 4.81 8.64 8.28
C GLU A 60 5.69 9.81 8.70
N VAL A 61 7.00 9.81 8.38
CA VAL A 61 7.87 10.95 8.72
C VAL A 61 7.44 12.24 8.02
N ALA A 62 7.00 12.17 6.76
CA ALA A 62 6.61 13.34 5.98
C ALA A 62 5.30 14.00 6.44
N TYR A 63 4.36 13.23 6.97
CA TYR A 63 2.98 13.68 7.20
C TYR A 63 2.47 13.52 8.63
N VAL A 64 3.27 12.96 9.54
CA VAL A 64 2.95 12.92 10.97
C VAL A 64 2.81 14.32 11.57
N ASP A 65 2.07 14.41 12.67
CA ASP A 65 2.02 15.61 13.48
C ASP A 65 3.40 15.99 14.01
N MET A 66 3.69 17.29 14.00
CA MET A 66 4.97 17.84 14.43
C MET A 66 5.32 17.42 15.87
N ASP A 67 4.31 17.29 16.74
CA ASP A 67 4.48 16.91 18.14
C ASP A 67 5.09 15.50 18.30
N GLU A 68 4.83 14.56 17.38
CA GLU A 68 5.43 13.22 17.43
C GLU A 68 6.92 13.24 17.07
N LEU A 69 7.33 14.14 16.16
CA LEU A 69 8.74 14.35 15.87
C LEU A 69 9.45 15.10 17.01
N LEU A 70 8.75 15.99 17.70
CA LEU A 70 9.30 16.73 18.84
C LEU A 70 9.43 15.90 20.12
N SER A 71 8.71 14.78 20.24
CA SER A 71 8.92 13.85 21.36
C SER A 71 10.24 13.10 21.26
N ILE A 72 10.87 13.10 20.08
CA ILE A 72 12.14 12.44 19.83
C ILE A 72 13.29 13.18 20.53
N GLU A 73 14.09 12.44 21.31
CA GLU A 73 15.21 13.05 22.03
C GLU A 73 16.22 13.72 21.08
N GLY A 74 16.44 15.02 21.28
CA GLY A 74 17.39 15.80 20.49
C GLY A 74 16.80 16.44 19.22
N VAL A 75 15.49 16.31 18.98
CA VAL A 75 14.79 16.97 17.88
C VAL A 75 14.14 18.26 18.36
N ASP A 76 14.43 19.35 17.66
CA ASP A 76 13.76 20.64 17.83
C ASP A 76 12.83 20.96 16.65
N GLU A 77 12.03 22.03 16.76
CA GLU A 77 11.05 22.41 15.73
C GLU A 77 11.70 22.63 14.36
N ALA A 78 12.93 23.16 14.33
CA ALA A 78 13.65 23.40 13.08
C ALA A 78 14.08 22.08 12.43
N THR A 79 14.62 21.15 13.23
CA THR A 79 15.07 19.83 12.78
C THR A 79 13.88 18.99 12.33
N ALA A 80 12.78 18.98 13.08
CA ALA A 80 11.56 18.27 12.72
C ALA A 80 10.98 18.79 11.38
N ALA A 81 10.89 20.12 11.21
CA ALA A 81 10.43 20.70 9.95
C ALA A 81 11.36 20.35 8.77
N GLU A 82 12.68 20.33 9.00
CA GLU A 82 13.65 19.93 7.99
C GLU A 82 13.51 18.44 7.61
N LEU A 83 13.34 17.56 8.60
CA LEU A 83 13.10 16.13 8.37
C LEU A 83 11.85 15.89 7.52
N GLN A 84 10.74 16.55 7.86
CA GLN A 84 9.51 16.46 7.07
C GLN A 84 9.72 16.95 5.64
N ALA A 85 10.41 18.09 5.46
CA ALA A 85 10.69 18.63 4.15
C ALA A 85 11.53 17.66 3.30
N ARG A 86 12.61 17.10 3.88
CA ARG A 86 13.44 16.11 3.19
C ARG A 86 12.66 14.85 2.83
N ALA A 87 11.83 14.34 3.75
CA ALA A 87 11.00 13.16 3.49
C ALA A 87 10.04 13.42 2.31
N ARG A 88 9.38 14.58 2.27
CA ARG A 88 8.51 14.98 1.15
C ARG A 88 9.29 15.09 -0.15
N ASP A 89 10.44 15.75 -0.14
CA ASP A 89 11.29 15.89 -1.34
C ASP A 89 11.70 14.52 -1.92
N VAL A 90 12.03 13.56 -1.05
CA VAL A 90 12.37 12.19 -1.46
C VAL A 90 11.16 11.46 -2.04
N ILE A 91 9.99 11.56 -1.41
CA ILE A 91 8.75 10.95 -1.90
C ILE A 91 8.37 11.55 -3.26
N GLU A 92 8.44 12.87 -3.42
CA GLU A 92 8.17 13.55 -4.69
C GLU A 92 9.14 13.08 -5.79
N GLU A 93 10.42 12.96 -5.47
CA GLU A 93 11.43 12.46 -6.39
C GLU A 93 11.21 10.98 -6.77
N GLN A 94 10.80 10.14 -5.82
CA GLN A 94 10.43 8.74 -6.07
C GLN A 94 9.21 8.67 -6.99
N ASN A 95 8.18 9.48 -6.71
CA ASN A 95 6.96 9.57 -7.50
C ASN A 95 7.25 10.04 -8.93
N ARG A 96 8.11 11.05 -9.09
CA ARG A 96 8.55 11.52 -10.41
C ARG A 96 9.26 10.41 -11.19
N LYS A 97 10.19 9.69 -10.56
CA LYS A 97 10.88 8.55 -11.18
C LYS A 97 9.93 7.41 -11.55
N ALA A 98 8.99 7.08 -10.68
CA ALA A 98 8.00 6.05 -10.93
C ALA A 98 7.14 6.39 -12.16
N LEU A 99 6.69 7.65 -12.28
CA LEU A 99 5.97 8.12 -13.47
C LEU A 99 6.83 8.12 -14.73
N GLU A 100 8.10 8.51 -14.63
CA GLU A 100 9.04 8.46 -15.77
C GLU A 100 9.24 7.02 -16.26
N ASN A 101 9.40 6.07 -15.34
CA ASN A 101 9.52 4.65 -15.65
C ASN A 101 8.23 4.08 -16.24
N ALA A 102 7.08 4.41 -15.65
CA ALA A 102 5.77 4.02 -16.15
C ALA A 102 5.54 4.54 -17.59
N ARG A 103 5.83 5.82 -17.85
CA ARG A 103 5.76 6.40 -19.20
C ARG A 103 6.73 5.71 -20.16
N ALA A 104 7.94 5.34 -19.72
CA ALA A 104 8.89 4.58 -20.54
C ALA A 104 8.39 3.17 -20.88
N LEU A 105 7.57 2.56 -20.01
CA LEU A 105 6.89 1.29 -20.25
C LEU A 105 5.65 1.42 -21.15
N GLY A 106 5.26 2.65 -21.49
CA GLY A 106 4.15 2.96 -22.40
C GLY A 106 2.81 3.16 -21.71
N VAL A 107 2.80 3.51 -20.43
CA VAL A 107 1.56 3.93 -19.75
C VAL A 107 1.00 5.19 -20.40
N GLU A 108 -0.31 5.21 -20.60
CA GLU A 108 -1.06 6.33 -21.17
C GLU A 108 -1.54 7.29 -20.08
N ASP A 109 -1.78 8.55 -20.48
CA ASP A 109 -2.30 9.58 -19.57
C ASP A 109 -3.66 9.17 -18.96
N SER A 110 -4.43 8.29 -19.62
CA SER A 110 -5.69 7.75 -19.11
C SER A 110 -5.55 7.04 -17.76
N LEU A 111 -4.45 6.32 -17.55
CA LEU A 111 -4.16 5.64 -16.28
C LEU A 111 -3.43 6.56 -15.30
N VAL A 112 -2.59 7.48 -15.80
CA VAL A 112 -1.86 8.45 -14.97
C VAL A 112 -2.78 9.44 -14.29
N ASP A 113 -3.80 9.90 -15.01
CA ASP A 113 -4.76 10.91 -14.53
C ASP A 113 -5.91 10.27 -13.72
N PHE A 114 -5.89 8.95 -13.51
CA PHE A 114 -6.90 8.24 -12.74
C PHE A 114 -6.71 8.48 -11.24
N GLU A 115 -7.76 8.98 -10.59
CA GLU A 115 -7.75 9.27 -9.16
C GLU A 115 -7.70 7.98 -8.32
N GLY A 116 -6.93 7.99 -7.24
CA GLY A 116 -6.81 6.85 -6.33
C GLY A 116 -5.64 5.91 -6.61
N LEU A 117 -4.87 6.13 -7.68
CA LEU A 117 -3.59 5.43 -7.92
C LEU A 117 -2.40 6.35 -7.67
N THR A 118 -1.45 5.88 -6.88
CA THR A 118 -0.17 6.59 -6.71
C THR A 118 0.75 6.34 -7.91
N PRO A 119 1.68 7.26 -8.20
CA PRO A 119 2.76 7.05 -9.16
C PRO A 119 3.46 5.69 -9.09
N GLN A 120 3.70 5.21 -7.87
CA GLN A 120 4.38 3.94 -7.60
C GLN A 120 3.48 2.74 -7.92
N MET A 121 2.17 2.85 -7.64
CA MET A 121 1.18 1.85 -8.05
C MET A 121 1.09 1.78 -9.58
N ILE A 122 1.06 2.92 -10.27
CA ILE A 122 1.03 3.00 -11.73
C ILE A 122 2.27 2.33 -12.33
N GLU A 123 3.47 2.55 -11.76
CA GLU A 123 4.68 1.85 -12.20
C GLU A 123 4.56 0.33 -12.02
N ALA A 124 4.03 -0.14 -10.88
CA ALA A 124 3.83 -1.57 -10.64
C ALA A 124 2.85 -2.19 -11.66
N LEU A 125 1.74 -1.52 -11.94
CA LEU A 125 0.77 -1.91 -12.97
C LEU A 125 1.42 -1.97 -14.36
N ALA A 126 2.24 -0.96 -14.70
CA ALA A 126 2.94 -0.89 -15.97
C ALA A 126 3.90 -2.06 -16.20
N GLN A 127 4.56 -2.52 -15.13
CA GLN A 127 5.47 -3.67 -15.18
C GLN A 127 4.74 -4.98 -15.48
N ASP A 128 3.47 -5.09 -15.08
CA ASP A 128 2.60 -6.24 -15.39
C ASP A 128 1.84 -6.08 -16.72
N GLY A 129 2.02 -4.93 -17.40
CA GLY A 129 1.45 -4.67 -18.72
C GLY A 129 0.11 -3.94 -18.69
N VAL A 130 -0.39 -3.54 -17.52
CA VAL A 130 -1.55 -2.65 -17.38
C VAL A 130 -1.11 -1.21 -17.67
N LYS A 131 -1.47 -0.68 -18.84
CA LYS A 131 -0.93 0.60 -19.34
C LYS A 131 -1.98 1.67 -19.57
N THR A 132 -3.24 1.26 -19.67
CA THR A 132 -4.37 2.13 -19.93
C THR A 132 -5.43 1.98 -18.86
N LEU A 133 -6.33 2.95 -18.77
CA LEU A 133 -7.51 2.84 -17.90
C LEU A 133 -8.40 1.64 -18.29
N GLU A 134 -8.45 1.30 -19.58
CA GLU A 134 -9.18 0.13 -20.07
C GLU A 134 -8.57 -1.17 -19.54
N ASP A 135 -7.24 -1.32 -19.61
CA ASP A 135 -6.55 -2.49 -19.05
C ASP A 135 -6.85 -2.62 -17.56
N PHE A 136 -6.74 -1.52 -16.81
CA PHE A 136 -7.00 -1.50 -15.37
C PHE A 136 -8.45 -1.88 -15.03
N ALA A 137 -9.43 -1.40 -15.81
CA ALA A 137 -10.84 -1.74 -15.63
C ALA A 137 -11.15 -3.23 -15.89
N THR A 138 -10.31 -3.93 -16.65
CA THR A 138 -10.44 -5.38 -16.86
C THR A 138 -9.83 -6.21 -15.74
N CYS A 139 -8.95 -5.65 -14.92
CA CYS A 139 -8.37 -6.35 -13.78
C CYS A 139 -9.45 -6.82 -12.81
N ALA A 140 -9.21 -7.97 -12.19
CA ALA A 140 -10.00 -8.38 -11.05
C ALA A 140 -9.49 -7.69 -9.77
N ASP A 141 -10.40 -7.46 -8.83
CA ASP A 141 -10.12 -6.96 -7.48
C ASP A 141 -9.06 -7.78 -6.76
N TRP A 142 -9.16 -9.12 -6.84
CA TRP A 142 -8.20 -10.04 -6.22
C TRP A 142 -6.83 -10.10 -6.93
N GLU A 143 -6.75 -9.75 -8.22
CA GLU A 143 -5.45 -9.63 -8.93
C GLU A 143 -4.67 -8.40 -8.45
N LEU A 144 -5.37 -7.37 -7.97
CA LEU A 144 -4.77 -6.15 -7.44
C LEU A 144 -4.45 -6.28 -5.94
N ALA A 145 -5.43 -6.66 -5.13
CA ALA A 145 -5.29 -6.74 -3.67
C ALA A 145 -4.63 -8.03 -3.17
N GLY A 146 -4.58 -9.07 -4.03
CA GLY A 146 -4.14 -10.40 -3.63
C GLY A 146 -5.26 -11.20 -3.00
N GLY A 147 -5.03 -12.50 -2.85
CA GLY A 147 -6.06 -13.42 -2.41
C GLY A 147 -5.56 -14.80 -2.05
N TRP A 148 -6.51 -15.70 -1.85
CA TRP A 148 -6.24 -17.08 -1.52
C TRP A 148 -7.04 -18.01 -2.41
N THR A 149 -6.36 -18.78 -3.23
CA THR A 149 -6.99 -19.83 -4.04
C THR A 149 -6.78 -21.20 -3.40
N THR A 150 -7.75 -22.09 -3.57
CA THR A 150 -7.62 -23.49 -3.14
C THR A 150 -7.17 -24.35 -4.32
N VAL A 151 -5.94 -24.86 -4.27
CA VAL A 151 -5.40 -25.80 -5.26
C VAL A 151 -5.20 -27.14 -4.57
N ASN A 152 -5.88 -28.19 -5.06
CA ASN A 152 -5.80 -29.55 -4.50
C ASN A 152 -6.13 -29.68 -3.00
N GLY A 153 -6.96 -28.78 -2.46
CA GLY A 153 -7.36 -28.77 -1.04
C GLY A 153 -6.38 -28.06 -0.10
N GLU A 154 -5.33 -27.45 -0.65
CA GLU A 154 -4.41 -26.56 0.07
C GLU A 154 -4.69 -25.11 -0.32
N ARG A 155 -4.68 -24.21 0.66
CA ARG A 155 -4.76 -22.77 0.41
C ARG A 155 -3.40 -22.29 -0.07
N VAL A 156 -3.37 -21.67 -1.24
CA VAL A 156 -2.20 -21.04 -1.83
C VAL A 156 -2.45 -19.53 -1.83
N LYS A 157 -1.45 -18.75 -1.43
CA LYS A 157 -1.50 -17.29 -1.48
C LYS A 157 -1.23 -16.84 -2.91
N ASP A 158 -2.14 -16.04 -3.45
CA ASP A 158 -1.96 -15.35 -4.72
C ASP A 158 -1.61 -13.90 -4.38
N GLU A 159 -0.39 -13.49 -4.73
CA GLU A 159 0.13 -12.16 -4.42
C GLU A 159 -0.49 -11.14 -5.39
N GLY A 160 -1.10 -10.09 -4.83
CA GLY A 160 -1.70 -9.03 -5.62
C GLY A 160 -0.67 -8.06 -6.17
N LEU A 161 -0.93 -7.52 -7.36
CA LEU A 161 -0.05 -6.52 -7.99
C LEU A 161 0.19 -5.29 -7.10
N LEU A 162 -0.83 -4.89 -6.34
CA LEU A 162 -0.85 -3.73 -5.47
C LEU A 162 -0.87 -4.08 -3.98
N GLU A 163 -0.85 -5.37 -3.61
CA GLU A 163 -0.89 -5.83 -2.21
C GLU A 163 0.23 -5.20 -1.36
N LYS A 164 1.41 -5.00 -1.95
CA LYS A 164 2.56 -4.36 -1.31
C LYS A 164 2.37 -2.89 -0.93
N PHE A 165 1.30 -2.26 -1.41
CA PHE A 165 0.91 -0.88 -1.08
C PHE A 165 -0.31 -0.87 -0.13
N ASP A 166 -0.51 -1.97 0.60
CA ASP A 166 -1.64 -2.16 1.52
C ASP A 166 -3.02 -2.06 0.86
N MET A 167 -3.09 -2.31 -0.46
CA MET A 167 -4.34 -2.32 -1.21
C MET A 167 -5.27 -3.42 -0.71
N SER A 168 -6.39 -3.03 -0.11
CA SER A 168 -7.43 -3.98 0.30
C SER A 168 -8.30 -4.43 -0.88
N LEU A 169 -9.00 -5.55 -0.71
CA LEU A 169 -9.93 -6.07 -1.73
C LEU A 169 -11.07 -5.08 -2.01
N GLU A 170 -11.59 -4.44 -0.97
CA GLU A 170 -12.66 -3.44 -1.08
C GLU A 170 -12.18 -2.19 -1.83
N GLU A 171 -10.99 -1.68 -1.52
CA GLU A 171 -10.40 -0.55 -2.24
C GLU A 171 -10.13 -0.91 -3.71
N ALA A 172 -9.55 -2.09 -3.97
CA ALA A 172 -9.32 -2.57 -5.33
C ALA A 172 -10.63 -2.68 -6.12
N GLN A 173 -11.68 -3.25 -5.50
CA GLN A 173 -13.02 -3.33 -6.10
C GLN A 173 -13.55 -1.93 -6.41
N HIS A 174 -13.46 -0.99 -5.47
CA HIS A 174 -13.92 0.38 -5.65
C HIS A 174 -13.17 1.09 -6.79
N LEU A 175 -11.85 0.97 -6.87
CA LEU A 175 -11.04 1.58 -7.93
C LEU A 175 -11.38 0.99 -9.30
N VAL A 176 -11.47 -0.34 -9.41
CA VAL A 176 -11.85 -1.01 -10.68
C VAL A 176 -13.26 -0.60 -11.11
N MET A 177 -14.22 -0.54 -10.18
CA MET A 177 -15.58 -0.09 -10.49
C MET A 177 -15.63 1.37 -10.91
N THR A 178 -14.86 2.24 -10.25
CA THR A 178 -14.74 3.65 -10.64
C THR A 178 -14.17 3.79 -12.06
N ALA A 179 -13.13 3.02 -12.40
CA ALA A 179 -12.57 2.99 -13.76
C ALA A 179 -13.61 2.53 -14.80
N ARG A 180 -14.38 1.47 -14.50
CA ARG A 180 -15.46 0.97 -15.38
C ARG A 180 -16.56 2.01 -15.60
N ILE A 181 -16.94 2.75 -14.57
CA ILE A 181 -17.89 3.86 -14.67
C ILE A 181 -17.33 4.97 -15.57
N GLN A 182 -16.08 5.37 -15.36
CA GLN A 182 -15.43 6.43 -16.15
C GLN A 182 -15.32 6.06 -17.64
N LEU A 183 -15.17 4.77 -17.94
CA LEU A 183 -15.20 4.22 -19.31
C LEU A 183 -16.62 4.01 -19.86
N GLY A 184 -17.65 4.17 -19.04
CA GLY A 184 -19.05 3.95 -19.40
C GLY A 184 -19.44 2.47 -19.57
N TRP A 185 -18.69 1.55 -18.98
CA TRP A 185 -19.00 0.11 -18.98
C TRP A 185 -20.10 -0.25 -17.98
N VAL A 186 -20.24 0.56 -16.92
CA VAL A 186 -21.25 0.43 -15.87
C VAL A 186 -21.97 1.77 -15.74
N ASP A 187 -23.30 1.73 -15.68
CA ASP A 187 -24.11 2.91 -15.40
C ASP A 187 -24.13 3.16 -13.88
N PRO A 188 -23.74 4.36 -13.39
CA PRO A 188 -23.82 4.72 -11.98
C PRO A 188 -25.20 4.49 -11.34
N ALA A 189 -26.28 4.58 -12.13
CA ALA A 189 -27.63 4.37 -11.64
C ALA A 189 -27.93 2.89 -11.31
N GLU A 190 -27.20 1.94 -11.89
CA GLU A 190 -27.33 0.51 -11.57
C GLU A 190 -26.62 0.14 -10.25
N LEU A 191 -25.64 0.93 -9.82
CA LEU A 191 -24.93 0.75 -8.55
C LEU A 191 -25.74 1.25 -7.35
N ALA A 192 -26.36 2.43 -7.46
CA ALA A 192 -27.20 2.99 -6.39
C ALA A 192 -28.42 2.10 -6.06
N ALA A 193 -28.91 1.34 -7.04
CA ALA A 193 -30.00 0.39 -6.84
C ALA A 193 -29.56 -0.91 -6.12
N GLY A 194 -28.26 -1.19 -6.05
CA GLY A 194 -27.68 -2.32 -5.32
C GLY A 194 -27.50 -2.01 -3.83
N ASP A 195 -26.98 -0.83 -3.50
CA ASP A 195 -26.82 -0.37 -2.10
C ASP A 195 -28.17 -0.23 -1.39
N GLU A 196 -29.20 0.30 -2.07
CA GLU A 196 -30.55 0.40 -1.50
C GLU A 196 -31.20 -0.98 -1.22
N ALA A 197 -30.79 -2.03 -1.95
CA ALA A 197 -31.31 -3.38 -1.74
C ALA A 197 -30.61 -4.13 -0.59
N GLU A 198 -29.32 -3.86 -0.36
CA GLU A 198 -28.58 -4.44 0.79
C GLU A 198 -29.01 -3.79 2.12
N ASP A 199 -29.32 -2.49 2.13
CA ASP A 199 -29.86 -1.80 3.31
C ASP A 199 -31.27 -2.29 3.70
N GLU A 200 -32.13 -2.66 2.73
CA GLU A 200 -33.46 -3.21 3.01
C GLU A 200 -33.43 -4.67 3.55
N GLU A 201 -32.43 -5.48 3.18
CA GLU A 201 -32.27 -6.84 3.73
C GLU A 201 -31.64 -6.86 5.13
N ALA A 202 -30.89 -5.83 5.52
CA ALA A 202 -30.30 -5.71 6.86
C ALA A 202 -31.30 -5.27 7.95
N GLU A 203 -32.44 -4.67 7.56
CA GLU A 203 -33.50 -4.22 8.50
C GLU A 203 -34.73 -5.15 8.58
N ALA A 204 -34.73 -6.31 7.89
CA ALA A 204 -35.89 -7.23 7.81
C ALA A 204 -35.84 -8.45 8.75
#